data_AF-A0A4Q5ZKT0-F1
#
_entry.id   AF-A0A4Q5ZKT0-F1
#
_cell.length_a   1.000
_cell.length_b   1.000
_cell.length_c   1.000
_cell.angle_alpha   90.00
_cell.angle_beta   90.00
_cell.angle_gamma   90.00
#
_symmetry.space_group_name_H-M   'P 1'
#
loop_
_entity.id
_entity.type
_entity.pdbx_description
1 polymer ?
#
loop_
_entity_poly.entity_id
_entity_poly.type
_entity_poly.pdbx_seq_one_letter_code
_entity_poly.pdbx_strand_id
1 'polypeptide(L)'
;LLLHAMPGLSAMLFDFAPAHKIDLEKFMRSNYHFNVPVERFATLTGRSLAGFKRDFQKTFGMPPRQWLQEQRLQEARHLIEHQHKKPSAFYLDLGFETLSHFSFAFRKKFGKAPSEWLAIAT
;
A
#
# COMPACT_ATOMS: atom_id res chain seq x y z
N LEU A 1 -27.40 21.49 32.23
CA LEU A 1 -26.60 20.75 31.23
C LEU A 1 -25.12 21.03 31.48
N LEU A 2 -24.27 19.99 31.49
CA LEU A 2 -22.87 20.00 31.95
C LEU A 2 -22.00 21.12 31.35
N LEU A 3 -22.31 21.55 30.11
CA LEU A 3 -21.66 22.67 29.42
C LEU A 3 -21.89 24.05 30.06
N HIS A 4 -23.00 24.25 30.77
CA HIS A 4 -23.25 25.50 31.51
C HIS A 4 -22.48 25.57 32.82
N ALA A 5 -22.19 24.42 33.44
CA ALA A 5 -21.43 24.36 34.69
C ALA A 5 -19.92 24.48 34.46
N MET A 6 -19.43 24.04 33.29
CA MET A 6 -18.02 24.06 32.93
C MET A 6 -17.83 24.46 31.45
N PRO A 7 -17.85 25.76 31.14
CA PRO A 7 -17.70 26.25 29.76
C PRO A 7 -16.38 25.82 29.10
N GLY A 8 -15.31 25.70 29.89
CA GLY A 8 -13.99 25.26 29.43
C GLY A 8 -13.96 23.81 28.93
N LEU A 9 -14.96 23.00 29.30
CA LEU A 9 -15.08 21.62 28.82
C LEU A 9 -15.55 21.55 27.36
N SER A 10 -16.17 22.62 26.85
CA SER A 10 -16.57 22.72 25.44
C SER A 10 -15.37 22.56 24.50
N ALA A 11 -14.25 23.23 24.81
CA ALA A 11 -13.04 23.14 24.02
C ALA A 11 -12.43 21.74 24.03
N MET A 12 -12.62 20.94 25.10
CA MET A 12 -12.12 19.56 25.18
C MET A 12 -13.08 18.51 24.59
N LEU A 13 -14.39 18.67 24.78
CA LEU A 13 -15.40 17.75 24.26
C LEU A 13 -15.61 17.92 22.75
N PHE A 14 -15.38 19.13 22.25
CA PHE A 14 -15.49 19.48 20.84
C PHE A 14 -14.13 19.80 20.22
N ASP A 15 -13.03 19.33 20.83
CA ASP A 15 -11.73 19.29 20.17
C ASP A 15 -11.77 18.22 19.07
N PHE A 16 -12.39 18.59 17.95
CA PHE A 16 -12.35 17.82 16.72
C PHE A 16 -11.06 18.09 15.94
N ALA A 17 -9.98 18.55 16.60
CA ALA A 17 -8.67 18.61 15.97
C ALA A 17 -8.44 17.27 15.26
N PRO A 18 -8.27 17.27 13.93
CA PRO A 18 -8.15 16.03 13.21
C PRO A 18 -6.96 15.31 13.80
N ALA A 19 -7.18 14.10 14.36
CA ALA A 19 -6.10 13.21 14.75
C ALA A 19 -5.08 13.25 13.62
N HIS A 20 -3.87 13.71 13.91
CA HIS A 20 -2.92 14.14 12.90
C HIS A 20 -2.70 12.96 11.93
N LYS A 21 -3.30 13.06 10.74
CA LYS A 21 -3.30 11.94 9.79
C LYS A 21 -1.84 11.70 9.41
N ILE A 22 -1.41 10.44 9.48
CA ILE A 22 -0.10 10.08 8.93
C ILE A 22 -0.10 10.48 7.45
N ASP A 23 1.03 11.01 6.99
CA ASP A 23 1.32 11.26 5.59
C ASP A 23 1.09 9.96 4.81
N LEU A 24 0.03 9.95 4.00
CA LEU A 24 -0.42 8.77 3.27
C LEU A 24 0.62 8.32 2.26
N GLU A 25 1.23 9.28 1.54
CA GLU A 25 2.16 8.95 0.47
C GLU A 25 3.42 8.31 1.05
N LYS A 26 4.03 8.99 2.03
CA LYS A 26 5.22 8.50 2.71
C LYS A 26 4.97 7.14 3.35
N PHE A 27 3.83 6.97 4.02
CA PHE A 27 3.48 5.70 4.65
C PHE A 27 3.35 4.59 3.60
N MET A 28 2.55 4.78 2.55
CA MET A 28 2.31 3.72 1.58
C MET A 28 3.58 3.35 0.80
N ARG A 29 4.44 4.32 0.44
CA ARG A 29 5.73 4.05 -0.21
C ARG A 29 6.70 3.25 0.65
N SER A 30 6.59 3.35 1.97
CA SER A 30 7.46 2.62 2.90
C SER A 30 6.89 1.26 3.32
N ASN A 31 5.65 0.93 2.92
CA ASN A 31 4.89 -0.19 3.47
C ASN A 31 4.21 -1.05 2.38
N TYR A 32 4.43 -0.78 1.08
CA TYR A 32 3.69 -1.44 0.01
C TYR A 32 3.93 -2.95 -0.06
N HIS A 33 5.07 -3.44 0.45
CA HIS A 33 5.43 -4.86 0.52
C HIS A 33 4.58 -5.64 1.54
N PHE A 34 3.92 -4.98 2.50
CA PHE A 34 3.15 -5.71 3.52
C PHE A 34 1.87 -6.30 2.95
N ASN A 35 1.74 -7.62 3.04
CA ASN A 35 0.52 -8.33 2.65
C ASN A 35 -0.56 -8.21 3.74
N VAL A 36 -1.22 -7.06 3.80
CA VAL A 36 -2.38 -6.83 4.68
C VAL A 36 -3.57 -6.27 3.89
N PRO A 37 -4.80 -6.49 4.35
CA PRO A 37 -5.99 -5.90 3.73
C PRO A 37 -5.91 -4.36 3.69
N VAL A 38 -6.58 -3.75 2.71
CA VAL A 38 -6.66 -2.28 2.54
C VAL A 38 -7.23 -1.60 3.79
N GLU A 39 -8.11 -2.30 4.49
CA GLU A 39 -8.72 -1.90 5.74
C GLU A 39 -7.65 -1.66 6.83
N ARG A 40 -6.58 -2.47 6.86
CA ARG A 40 -5.48 -2.29 7.81
C ARG A 40 -4.67 -1.05 7.47
N PHE A 41 -4.39 -0.78 6.20
CA PHE A 41 -3.75 0.47 5.77
C PHE A 41 -4.59 1.70 6.14
N ALA A 42 -5.92 1.62 6.01
CA ALA A 42 -6.81 2.69 6.45
C ALA A 42 -6.67 2.96 7.96
N THR A 43 -6.76 1.91 8.78
CA THR A 43 -6.60 2.04 10.24
C THR A 43 -5.23 2.60 10.62
N LEU A 44 -4.14 2.05 10.06
CA LEU A 44 -2.77 2.46 10.38
C LEU A 44 -2.48 3.91 9.99
N THR A 45 -3.20 4.45 9.00
CA THR A 45 -3.05 5.85 8.56
C THR A 45 -4.06 6.79 9.21
N GLY A 46 -4.81 6.34 10.23
CA GLY A 46 -5.79 7.16 10.94
C GLY A 46 -7.01 7.53 10.10
N ARG A 47 -7.43 6.65 9.17
CA ARG A 47 -8.52 6.91 8.23
C ARG A 47 -9.61 5.84 8.33
N SER A 48 -10.87 6.26 8.16
CA SER A 48 -11.93 5.30 7.80
C SER A 48 -11.64 4.70 6.42
N LEU A 49 -12.19 3.52 6.10
CA LEU A 49 -11.96 2.89 4.80
C LEU A 49 -12.39 3.80 3.63
N ALA A 50 -13.54 4.47 3.75
CA ALA A 50 -14.03 5.40 2.73
C ALA A 50 -13.11 6.64 2.60
N GLY A 51 -12.67 7.20 3.74
CA GLY A 51 -11.71 8.31 3.76
C GLY A 51 -10.36 7.93 3.16
N PHE A 52 -9.86 6.73 3.47
CA PHE A 52 -8.66 6.17 2.89
C PHE A 52 -8.76 6.06 1.38
N LYS A 53 -9.79 5.40 0.84
CA LYS A 53 -9.97 5.27 -0.62
C LYS A 53 -10.02 6.63 -1.33
N ARG A 54 -10.71 7.61 -0.73
CA ARG A 54 -10.82 8.98 -1.27
C ARG A 54 -9.47 9.70 -1.26
N ASP A 55 -8.78 9.71 -0.12
CA ASP A 55 -7.47 10.35 0.02
C ASP A 55 -6.45 9.66 -0.90
N PHE A 56 -6.50 8.32 -1.00
CA PHE A 56 -5.62 7.53 -1.87
C PHE A 56 -5.83 7.84 -3.35
N GLN A 57 -7.08 7.91 -3.82
CA GLN A 57 -7.38 8.29 -5.21
C GLN A 57 -6.86 9.71 -5.52
N LYS A 58 -6.95 10.64 -4.57
CA LYS A 58 -6.40 12.01 -4.74
C LYS A 58 -4.87 12.01 -4.80
N THR A 59 -4.21 11.23 -3.95
CA THR A 59 -2.74 11.17 -3.86
C THR A 59 -2.10 10.41 -5.03
N PHE A 60 -2.68 9.27 -5.42
CA PHE A 60 -2.05 8.34 -6.37
C PHE A 60 -2.77 8.21 -7.71
N GLY A 61 -3.96 8.82 -7.87
CA GLY A 61 -4.74 8.74 -9.10
C GLY A 61 -5.37 7.38 -9.41
N MET A 62 -5.27 6.40 -8.49
CA MET A 62 -5.79 5.04 -8.71
C MET A 62 -6.22 4.33 -7.41
N PRO A 63 -6.99 3.23 -7.50
CA PRO A 63 -7.42 2.47 -6.33
C PRO A 63 -6.25 1.80 -5.58
N PRO A 64 -6.33 1.67 -4.23
CA PRO A 64 -5.24 1.13 -3.42
C PRO A 64 -4.73 -0.26 -3.82
N ARG A 65 -5.63 -1.19 -4.14
CA ARG A 65 -5.25 -2.56 -4.53
C ARG A 65 -4.45 -2.59 -5.83
N GLN A 66 -4.87 -1.77 -6.80
CA GLN A 66 -4.19 -1.65 -8.09
C GLN A 66 -2.81 -1.03 -7.90
N TRP A 67 -2.72 0.05 -7.10
CA TRP A 67 -1.44 0.68 -6.79
C TRP A 67 -0.46 -0.25 -6.09
N LEU A 68 -0.91 -1.00 -5.07
CA LEU A 68 -0.07 -1.97 -4.37
C LEU A 68 0.48 -3.02 -5.34
N GLN A 69 -0.39 -3.60 -6.18
CA GLN A 69 0.05 -4.57 -7.19
C GLN A 69 1.03 -3.94 -8.17
N GLU A 70 0.79 -2.70 -8.59
CA GLU A 70 1.66 -1.97 -9.51
C GLU A 70 3.07 -1.77 -8.93
N GLN A 71 3.17 -1.24 -7.70
CA GLN A 71 4.45 -0.99 -7.04
C GLN A 71 5.22 -2.29 -6.79
N ARG A 72 4.56 -3.33 -6.28
CA ARG A 72 5.18 -4.64 -6.04
C ARG A 72 5.74 -5.26 -7.32
N LEU A 73 4.99 -5.18 -8.43
CA LEU A 73 5.44 -5.71 -9.71
C LEU A 73 6.57 -4.88 -10.33
N GLN A 74 6.58 -3.56 -10.14
CA GLN A 74 7.70 -2.72 -10.57
C GLN A 74 8.97 -3.05 -9.79
N GLU A 75 8.88 -3.21 -8.47
CA GLU A 75 10.02 -3.65 -7.65
C GLU A 75 10.51 -5.04 -8.05
N ALA A 76 9.59 -5.99 -8.28
CA ALA A 76 9.96 -7.32 -8.78
C ALA A 76 10.76 -7.26 -10.07
N ARG A 77 10.34 -6.40 -11.01
CA ARG A 77 11.05 -6.19 -12.26
C ARG A 77 12.45 -5.62 -12.01
N HIS A 78 12.57 -4.62 -11.13
CA HIS A 78 13.86 -4.04 -10.77
C HIS A 78 14.82 -5.09 -10.17
N LEU A 79 14.34 -5.93 -9.24
CA LEU A 79 15.13 -7.00 -8.62
C LEU A 79 15.61 -8.05 -9.65
N ILE A 80 14.81 -8.32 -10.67
CA ILE A 80 15.18 -9.26 -11.74
C ILE A 80 16.19 -8.61 -12.70
N GLU A 81 15.92 -7.40 -13.18
CA GLU A 81 16.72 -6.72 -14.22
C GLU A 81 18.08 -6.25 -13.71
N HIS A 82 18.14 -5.77 -12.47
CA HIS A 82 19.35 -5.10 -11.95
C HIS A 82 20.09 -5.89 -10.89
N GLN A 83 19.43 -6.86 -10.24
CA GLN A 83 20.06 -7.68 -9.19
C GLN A 83 20.10 -9.16 -9.55
N HIS A 84 19.59 -9.56 -10.73
CA HIS A 84 19.53 -10.95 -11.22
C HIS A 84 18.96 -11.94 -10.19
N LYS A 85 18.04 -11.47 -9.33
CA LYS A 85 17.47 -12.32 -8.28
C LYS A 85 16.45 -13.27 -8.87
N LYS A 86 16.50 -14.54 -8.44
CA LYS A 86 15.47 -15.53 -8.78
C LYS A 86 14.13 -15.10 -8.17
N PRO A 87 13.02 -15.09 -8.93
CA PRO A 87 11.74 -14.62 -8.41
C PRO A 87 11.22 -15.41 -7.19
N SER A 88 11.56 -16.70 -7.11
CA SER A 88 11.24 -17.54 -5.95
C SER A 88 11.90 -17.08 -4.65
N ALA A 89 12.96 -16.27 -4.71
CA ALA A 89 13.70 -15.81 -3.54
C ALA A 89 13.07 -14.58 -2.86
N PHE A 90 12.20 -13.82 -3.55
CA PHE A 90 11.70 -12.53 -3.03
C PHE A 90 10.19 -12.31 -3.17
N TYR A 91 9.44 -13.22 -3.81
CA TYR A 91 8.00 -12.98 -4.05
C TYR A 91 7.20 -12.76 -2.75
N LEU A 92 7.56 -13.47 -1.68
CA LEU A 92 6.96 -13.30 -0.35
C LEU A 92 7.28 -11.93 0.24
N ASP A 93 8.52 -11.45 0.08
CA ASP A 93 8.97 -10.15 0.59
C ASP A 93 8.24 -8.98 -0.08
N LEU A 94 7.80 -9.16 -1.33
CA LEU A 94 6.95 -8.20 -2.04
C LEU A 94 5.47 -8.31 -1.68
N GLY A 95 5.10 -9.21 -0.76
CA GLY A 95 3.74 -9.36 -0.28
C GLY A 95 2.83 -10.19 -1.19
N PHE A 96 3.38 -11.08 -2.02
CA PHE A 96 2.59 -12.12 -2.69
C PHE A 96 2.54 -13.37 -1.83
N GLU A 97 1.39 -14.04 -1.78
CA GLU A 97 1.22 -15.26 -0.97
C GLU A 97 1.77 -16.52 -1.65
N THR A 98 1.70 -16.56 -2.98
CA THR A 98 2.12 -17.71 -3.77
C THR A 98 2.90 -17.29 -5.00
N LEU A 99 3.87 -18.13 -5.39
CA LEU A 99 4.67 -17.92 -6.59
C LEU A 99 3.80 -17.96 -7.87
N SER A 100 2.75 -18.78 -7.89
CA SER A 100 1.82 -18.87 -9.02
C SER A 100 1.03 -17.58 -9.21
N HIS A 101 0.48 -17.00 -8.13
CA HIS A 101 -0.25 -15.74 -8.21
C HIS A 101 0.67 -14.59 -8.64
N PHE A 102 1.87 -14.52 -8.06
CA PHE A 102 2.90 -13.57 -8.47
C PHE A 102 3.24 -13.70 -9.97
N SER A 103 3.54 -14.91 -10.43
CA SER A 103 3.95 -15.15 -11.82
C SER A 103 2.84 -14.80 -12.81
N PHE A 104 1.59 -15.12 -12.46
CA PHE A 104 0.43 -14.72 -13.25
C PHE A 104 0.28 -13.19 -13.32
N ALA A 105 0.36 -12.49 -12.18
CA ALA A 105 0.23 -11.05 -12.12
C ALA A 105 1.36 -10.33 -12.88
N PHE A 106 2.60 -10.80 -12.75
CA PHE A 106 3.75 -10.27 -13.45
C PHE A 106 3.62 -10.43 -14.97
N ARG A 107 3.26 -11.64 -15.43
CA ARG A 107 3.01 -11.89 -16.87
C ARG A 107 1.87 -11.04 -17.40
N LYS A 108 0.79 -10.89 -16.64
CA LYS A 108 -0.33 -10.02 -17.03
C LYS A 108 0.11 -8.56 -17.24
N LYS A 109 1.06 -8.07 -16.44
CA LYS A 109 1.55 -6.69 -16.51
C LYS A 109 2.62 -6.48 -17.58
N PHE A 110 3.58 -7.38 -17.70
CA PHE A 110 4.78 -7.19 -18.51
C PHE A 110 4.86 -8.10 -19.75
N GLY A 111 3.88 -8.99 -19.94
CA GLY A 111 3.76 -9.86 -21.12
C GLY A 111 4.55 -11.17 -21.04
N LYS A 112 5.48 -11.34 -20.09
CA LYS A 112 6.28 -12.57 -19.90
C LYS A 112 6.33 -13.01 -18.45
N ALA A 113 6.55 -14.29 -18.21
CA ALA A 113 6.70 -14.79 -16.85
C ALA A 113 8.00 -14.26 -16.20
N PRO A 114 8.05 -14.12 -14.86
CA PRO A 114 9.27 -13.67 -14.16
C PRO A 114 10.53 -14.47 -14.49
N SER A 115 10.40 -15.79 -14.68
CA SER A 115 11.52 -16.68 -15.04
C SER A 115 12.03 -16.44 -16.46
N GLU A 116 11.12 -16.18 -17.41
CA GLU A 116 11.46 -15.81 -18.79
C GLU A 116 12.13 -14.43 -18.82
N TRP A 117 11.67 -13.50 -17.97
CA TRP A 117 12.26 -12.18 -17.83
C TRP A 117 13.71 -12.25 -17.34
N LEU A 118 13.97 -13.07 -16.31
CA LEU A 118 15.31 -13.26 -15.76
C LEU A 118 16.29 -13.82 -16.79
N ALA A 119 15.84 -14.76 -17.63
CA ALA A 119 16.67 -15.36 -18.68
C ALA A 119 17.09 -14.38 -19.78
N ILE A 120 16.35 -13.27 -19.95
CA ILE A 120 16.68 -12.21 -20.92
C ILE A 120 17.55 -11.13 -20.27
N ALA A 121 17.37 -10.90 -18.96
CA ALA A 121 18.12 -9.91 -18.22
C ALA A 121 19.56 -10.34 -17.87
N THR A 122 19.88 -11.64 -18.01
CA THR A 122 21.20 -12.23 -17.70
C THR A 122 21.95 -12.56 -18.98
#